data_AF-A0A3N4KG00-F1
#
_entry.id   AF-A0A3N4KG00-F1
#
_cell.length_a   1.000
_cell.length_b   1.000
_cell.length_c   1.000
_cell.angle_alpha   90.00
_cell.angle_beta   90.00
_cell.angle_gamma   90.00
#
_symmetry.space_group_name_H-M   'P 1'
#
loop_
_entity.id
_entity.type
_entity.pdbx_description
1 polymer ?
#
loop_
_entity_poly.entity_id
_entity_poly.type
_entity_poly.pdbx_seq_one_letter_code
_entity_poly.pdbx_strand_id
1 'polypeptide(L)'
;MPLAPLRTGLSCASRRAFSTTPRAFNISPESPSYIEIPRPPQIRSIQPPRKKGKLPHPKSLPLDLDATPATPEPSPEQRSLEGVSEETKAYIKWKSALAENRRRNLREGVAELQLRQKNQAAHRAKVLKKRTEEREEKLNAKQREDVRLTLPSVLSTLRLDDGSTMQRITQERLAEKSALREAKEAAKAAARIESFHNLYLNAKDFIITEKQLDEAIEKEFGPMDHLYKSLPPTVEDMLLQVSNIHGEFAKNPKMMEIAGALTGAKLAQEKKGSRDISAFGADNDDDSLVNRTF
;
A
#
# COMPACT_ATOMS: atom_id res chain seq x y z
N MET A 1 111.89 9.34 -4.34
CA MET A 1 111.60 9.78 -2.95
C MET A 1 110.33 10.63 -2.98
N PRO A 2 109.40 10.61 -2.01
CA PRO A 2 109.39 9.95 -0.70
C PRO A 2 108.17 9.00 -0.45
N LEU A 3 108.26 8.38 0.71
CA LEU A 3 107.44 7.42 1.46
C LEU A 3 105.91 7.70 1.51
N ALA A 4 105.11 6.63 1.49
CA ALA A 4 103.73 6.64 1.99
C ALA A 4 103.58 5.57 3.10
N PRO A 5 103.20 5.97 4.34
CA PRO A 5 103.05 5.06 5.46
C PRO A 5 101.67 4.40 5.53
N LEU A 6 101.68 3.17 6.04
CA LEU A 6 100.54 2.39 6.50
C LEU A 6 99.70 3.16 7.53
N ARG A 7 98.38 3.17 7.37
CA ARG A 7 97.47 3.40 8.50
C ARG A 7 96.36 2.36 8.55
N THR A 8 96.46 1.58 9.60
CA THR A 8 95.52 0.61 10.14
C THR A 8 94.20 1.28 10.55
N GLY A 9 93.15 0.47 10.46
CA GLY A 9 91.76 0.89 10.60
C GLY A 9 91.38 1.41 11.99
N LEU A 10 90.46 2.36 11.96
CA LEU A 10 89.57 2.65 13.07
C LEU A 10 88.15 2.39 12.58
N SER A 11 87.62 1.27 13.09
CA SER A 11 86.20 0.97 13.21
C SER A 11 85.47 2.19 13.79
N CYS A 12 84.92 3.03 12.91
CA CYS A 12 83.86 3.94 13.32
C CYS A 12 82.58 3.11 13.32
N ALA A 13 82.23 2.63 14.51
CA ALA A 13 80.95 2.01 14.79
C ALA A 13 79.84 2.91 14.20
N SER A 14 79.11 2.36 13.22
CA SER A 14 77.83 2.91 12.80
C SER A 14 76.94 2.95 14.04
N ARG A 15 76.89 4.11 14.71
CA ARG A 15 75.91 4.38 15.74
C ARG A 15 74.57 4.33 15.02
N ARG A 16 73.96 3.16 15.07
CA ARG A 16 72.56 2.92 14.73
C ARG A 16 71.74 3.84 15.63
N ALA A 17 71.45 5.04 15.14
CA ALA A 17 70.57 5.96 15.84
C ALA A 17 69.17 5.30 15.85
N PHE A 18 68.82 4.67 16.96
CA PHE A 18 67.46 4.27 17.28
C PHE A 18 66.64 5.53 17.60
N SER A 19 66.47 6.42 16.61
CA SER A 19 65.57 7.56 16.69
C SER A 19 64.30 7.20 15.95
N THR A 20 63.44 6.40 16.58
CA THR A 20 62.09 6.09 16.11
C THR A 20 61.12 7.22 16.43
N THR A 21 61.47 8.45 16.12
CA THR A 21 60.55 9.60 16.23
C THR A 21 60.31 10.14 14.83
N PRO A 22 59.34 9.60 14.08
CA PRO A 22 58.79 10.39 12.98
C PRO A 22 58.26 11.69 13.61
N ARG A 23 58.68 12.85 13.09
CA ARG A 23 58.03 14.15 13.32
C ARG A 23 56.60 14.08 12.75
N ALA A 24 55.73 13.31 13.40
CA ALA A 24 54.30 13.46 13.24
C ALA A 24 53.90 14.58 14.18
N PHE A 25 53.40 15.69 13.62
CA PHE A 25 52.60 16.77 14.21
C PHE A 25 52.63 16.88 15.74
N ASN A 26 53.02 18.05 16.28
CA ASN A 26 53.01 18.42 17.70
C ASN A 26 51.69 18.07 18.44
N ILE A 27 51.47 16.80 18.75
CA ILE A 27 50.45 16.32 19.66
C ILE A 27 51.14 16.33 21.01
N SER A 28 50.66 17.18 21.92
CA SER A 28 51.21 17.25 23.27
C SER A 28 51.15 15.88 23.94
N PRO A 29 52.12 15.53 24.80
CA PRO A 29 52.11 14.28 25.55
C PRO A 29 50.87 14.12 26.45
N GLU A 30 50.18 15.23 26.76
CA GLU A 30 48.92 15.26 27.50
C GLU A 30 47.70 14.81 26.68
N SER A 31 47.81 14.80 25.35
CA SER A 31 46.72 14.37 24.48
C SER A 31 46.56 12.84 24.56
N PRO A 32 45.32 12.31 24.72
CA PRO A 32 45.08 10.87 24.73
C PRO A 32 45.41 10.19 23.40
N SER A 33 45.59 10.98 22.33
CA SER A 33 46.01 10.51 21.01
C SER A 33 47.53 10.55 20.82
N TYR A 34 48.31 10.87 21.86
CA TYR A 34 49.78 10.89 21.78
C TYR A 34 50.36 9.51 21.42
N ILE A 35 49.71 8.44 21.89
CA ILE A 35 50.00 7.06 21.50
C ILE A 35 48.69 6.43 21.02
N GLU A 36 48.63 6.05 19.74
CA GLU A 36 47.47 5.37 19.18
C GLU A 36 47.46 3.89 19.59
N ILE A 37 46.67 3.56 20.61
CA ILE A 37 46.45 2.17 21.03
C ILE A 37 45.24 1.60 20.27
N PRO A 38 45.41 0.57 19.42
CA PRO A 38 44.29 -0.03 18.72
C PRO A 38 43.33 -0.67 19.73
N ARG A 39 42.04 -0.36 19.60
CA ARG A 39 41.01 -0.88 20.51
C ARG A 39 40.56 -2.27 20.04
N PRO A 40 40.39 -3.23 20.96
CA PRO A 40 39.75 -4.50 20.60
C PRO A 40 38.30 -4.25 20.18
N PRO A 41 37.69 -5.14 19.37
CA PRO A 41 36.28 -5.06 19.03
C PRO A 41 35.45 -5.09 20.32
N GLN A 42 34.77 -3.98 20.63
CA GLN A 42 34.09 -3.79 21.91
C GLN A 42 32.91 -4.76 22.08
N ILE A 43 32.92 -5.54 23.17
CA ILE A 43 31.86 -6.50 23.52
C ILE A 43 30.61 -5.80 24.08
N ARG A 44 30.76 -4.59 24.63
CA ARG A 44 29.67 -3.78 25.20
C ARG A 44 29.54 -2.45 24.47
N SER A 45 28.42 -2.23 23.78
CA SER A 45 28.15 -1.00 23.06
C SER A 45 27.71 0.12 24.01
N ILE A 46 28.44 1.23 24.05
CA ILE A 46 27.94 2.46 24.68
C ILE A 46 26.78 2.97 23.81
N GLN A 47 25.57 3.03 24.38
CA GLN A 47 24.38 3.50 23.67
C GLN A 47 24.38 5.03 23.60
N PRO A 48 24.42 5.65 22.41
CA PRO A 48 24.36 7.10 22.30
C PRO A 48 22.98 7.62 22.75
N PRO A 49 22.89 8.81 23.37
CA PRO A 49 21.62 9.39 23.75
C PRO A 49 20.76 9.70 22.53
N ARG A 50 19.42 9.60 22.68
CA ARG A 50 18.46 9.84 21.60
C ARG A 50 18.44 11.33 21.22
N LYS A 51 18.99 11.66 20.05
CA LYS A 51 18.90 13.01 19.46
C LYS A 51 17.44 13.37 19.14
N LYS A 52 17.00 14.58 19.51
CA LYS A 52 15.64 15.10 19.24
C LYS A 52 15.65 15.93 17.94
N GLY A 53 14.47 16.09 17.32
CA GLY A 53 14.30 16.86 16.08
C GLY A 53 14.60 16.08 14.80
N LYS A 54 14.25 16.67 13.65
CA LYS A 54 14.53 16.14 12.30
C LYS A 54 15.02 17.28 11.42
N LEU A 55 16.08 17.05 10.65
CA LEU A 55 16.49 17.96 9.59
C LEU A 55 15.60 17.75 8.35
N PRO A 56 15.30 18.80 7.58
CA PRO A 56 14.57 18.66 6.34
C PRO A 56 15.36 17.79 5.35
N HIS A 57 14.66 16.90 4.65
CA HIS A 57 15.30 16.05 3.64
C HIS A 57 15.66 16.89 2.40
N PRO A 58 16.90 16.81 1.88
CA PRO A 58 17.25 17.48 0.63
C PRO A 58 16.40 16.97 -0.52
N LYS A 59 15.98 17.87 -1.43
CA LYS A 59 15.19 17.49 -2.61
C LYS A 59 16.05 16.70 -3.59
N SER A 60 15.45 15.71 -4.24
CA SER A 60 16.06 15.00 -5.35
C SER A 60 16.03 15.88 -6.60
N LEU A 61 17.17 16.06 -7.25
CA LEU A 61 17.25 16.72 -8.55
C LEU A 61 17.20 15.65 -9.66
N PRO A 62 16.61 15.95 -10.84
CA PRO A 62 16.73 15.09 -12.02
C PRO A 62 18.18 15.16 -12.51
N LEU A 63 18.88 14.02 -12.48
CA LEU A 63 20.34 13.96 -12.66
C LEU A 63 20.79 13.60 -14.08
N ASP A 64 19.85 13.42 -15.00
CA ASP A 64 20.12 13.26 -16.44
C ASP A 64 20.37 14.61 -17.15
N LEU A 65 20.45 15.70 -16.38
CA LEU A 65 20.79 17.01 -16.91
C LEU A 65 22.30 17.12 -17.06
N ASP A 66 22.80 17.03 -18.29
CA ASP A 66 24.13 17.50 -18.60
C ASP A 66 24.21 19.01 -18.29
N ALA A 67 25.23 19.44 -17.53
CA ALA A 67 25.42 20.84 -17.18
C ALA A 67 25.88 21.70 -18.38
N THR A 68 26.37 21.05 -19.43
CA THR A 68 26.90 21.66 -20.65
C THR A 68 25.82 22.37 -21.49
N PRO A 69 24.64 21.78 -21.81
CA PRO A 69 23.56 22.50 -22.50
C PRO A 69 22.90 23.59 -21.64
N ALA A 70 22.92 23.46 -20.30
CA ALA A 70 22.27 24.41 -19.41
C ALA A 70 23.04 25.75 -19.26
N THR A 71 24.34 25.76 -19.56
CA THR A 71 25.17 26.98 -19.55
C THR A 71 26.06 27.05 -20.79
N PRO A 72 25.50 27.45 -21.95
CA PRO A 72 26.30 27.72 -23.14
C PRO A 72 27.35 28.79 -22.85
N GLU A 73 28.50 28.66 -23.50
CA GLU A 73 29.54 29.70 -23.42
C GLU A 73 29.01 31.01 -24.01
N PRO A 74 29.37 32.16 -23.42
CA PRO A 74 28.90 33.44 -23.93
C PRO A 74 29.35 33.61 -25.39
N SER A 75 28.41 34.01 -26.25
CA SER A 75 28.72 34.38 -27.63
C SER A 75 29.80 35.48 -27.63
N PRO A 76 30.83 35.39 -28.48
CA PRO A 76 31.94 36.35 -28.53
C PRO A 76 31.54 37.73 -29.07
N GLU A 77 30.26 37.97 -29.37
CA GLU A 77 29.71 39.29 -29.70
C GLU A 77 29.73 40.22 -28.48
N GLN A 78 30.95 40.58 -28.04
CA GLN A 78 31.15 41.73 -27.17
C GLN A 78 30.79 42.97 -27.98
N ARG A 79 29.59 43.51 -27.75
CA ARG A 79 29.25 44.88 -28.18
C ARG A 79 30.39 45.79 -27.76
N SER A 80 31.00 46.48 -28.71
CA SER A 80 32.15 47.32 -28.42
C SER A 80 31.75 48.38 -27.38
N LEU A 81 32.59 48.54 -26.35
CA LEU A 81 32.35 49.46 -25.24
C LEU A 81 32.83 50.89 -25.57
N GLU A 82 33.02 51.19 -26.87
CA GLU A 82 33.35 52.53 -27.33
C GLU A 82 32.19 53.48 -27.01
N GLY A 83 32.47 54.55 -26.25
CA GLY A 83 31.50 55.58 -25.89
C GLY A 83 30.74 55.40 -24.56
N VAL A 84 30.97 54.30 -23.83
CA VAL A 84 30.27 54.01 -22.56
C VAL A 84 31.03 54.58 -21.35
N SER A 85 30.31 55.16 -20.38
CA SER A 85 30.87 55.73 -19.13
C SER A 85 31.67 54.70 -18.32
N GLU A 86 32.69 55.15 -17.58
CA GLU A 86 33.58 54.28 -16.79
C GLU A 86 32.83 53.47 -15.72
N GLU A 87 31.83 54.07 -15.08
CA GLU A 87 30.99 53.41 -14.07
C GLU A 87 30.20 52.24 -14.68
N THR A 88 29.63 52.46 -15.87
CA THR A 88 28.91 51.43 -16.61
C THR A 88 29.82 50.29 -17.10
N LYS A 89 31.08 50.60 -17.46
CA LYS A 89 32.08 49.58 -17.79
C LYS A 89 32.43 48.71 -16.58
N ALA A 90 32.60 49.32 -15.40
CA ALA A 90 32.85 48.58 -14.16
C ALA A 90 31.67 47.66 -13.79
N TYR A 91 30.43 48.14 -13.94
CA TYR A 91 29.23 47.34 -13.71
C TYR A 91 29.14 46.12 -14.65
N ILE A 92 29.41 46.32 -15.95
CA ILE A 92 29.39 45.24 -16.95
C ILE A 92 30.45 44.17 -16.61
N LYS A 93 31.68 44.59 -16.25
CA LYS A 93 32.74 43.67 -15.82
C LYS A 93 32.36 42.87 -14.57
N TRP A 94 31.73 43.52 -13.58
CA TRP A 94 31.24 42.81 -12.40
C TRP A 94 30.15 41.79 -12.75
N LYS A 95 29.22 42.14 -13.63
CA LYS A 95 28.17 41.22 -14.10
C LYS A 95 28.75 40.04 -14.88
N SER A 96 29.77 40.26 -15.72
CA SER A 96 30.43 39.19 -16.45
C SER A 96 31.14 38.21 -15.50
N ALA A 97 31.88 38.73 -14.52
CA ALA A 97 32.54 37.92 -13.49
C ALA A 97 31.52 37.12 -12.65
N LEU A 98 30.39 37.75 -12.28
CA LEU A 98 29.32 37.07 -11.55
C LEU A 98 28.65 35.98 -12.39
N ALA A 99 28.44 36.22 -13.68
CA ALA A 99 27.91 35.22 -14.60
C ALA A 99 28.86 34.03 -14.76
N GLU A 100 30.17 34.29 -14.87
CA GLU A 100 31.20 33.26 -14.95
C GLU A 100 31.24 32.40 -13.68
N ASN A 101 31.24 33.02 -12.50
CA ASN A 101 31.17 32.30 -11.22
C ASN A 101 29.92 31.42 -11.12
N ARG A 102 28.74 31.90 -11.56
CA ARG A 102 27.52 31.10 -11.56
C ARG A 102 27.61 29.90 -12.51
N ARG A 103 28.15 30.10 -13.72
CA ARG A 103 28.37 29.01 -14.68
C ARG A 103 29.31 27.95 -14.12
N ARG A 104 30.43 28.39 -13.53
CA ARG A 104 31.40 27.50 -12.89
C ARG A 104 30.76 26.68 -11.77
N ASN A 105 30.09 27.35 -10.82
CA ASN A 105 29.45 26.70 -9.68
C ASN A 105 28.34 25.72 -10.10
N LEU A 106 27.58 26.05 -11.15
CA LEU A 106 26.55 25.16 -11.67
C LEU A 106 27.16 23.89 -12.30
N ARG A 107 28.19 24.05 -13.13
CA ARG A 107 28.88 22.93 -13.78
C ARG A 107 29.53 22.00 -12.76
N GLU A 108 30.30 22.56 -11.83
CA GLU A 108 30.95 21.81 -10.76
C GLU A 108 29.90 21.15 -9.86
N GLY A 109 28.89 21.90 -9.42
CA GLY A 109 27.85 21.39 -8.52
C GLY A 109 27.03 20.23 -9.11
N VAL A 110 26.66 20.29 -10.38
CA VAL A 110 25.93 19.18 -11.04
C VAL A 110 26.83 17.95 -11.17
N ALA A 111 28.08 18.14 -11.61
CA ALA A 111 29.03 17.03 -11.76
C ALA A 111 29.33 16.32 -10.43
N GLU A 112 29.54 17.09 -9.36
CA GLU A 112 29.77 16.54 -8.02
C GLU A 112 28.55 15.81 -7.46
N LEU A 113 27.35 16.36 -7.64
CA LEU A 113 26.11 15.72 -7.18
C LEU A 113 25.83 14.40 -7.91
N GLN A 114 26.06 14.35 -9.23
CA GLN A 114 25.97 13.11 -10.01
C GLN A 114 26.99 12.07 -9.52
N LEU A 115 28.25 12.47 -9.31
CA LEU A 115 29.28 11.58 -8.80
C LEU A 115 28.91 11.03 -7.41
N ARG A 116 28.44 11.89 -6.51
CA ARG A 116 27.99 11.51 -5.17
C ARG A 116 26.83 10.51 -5.23
N GLN A 117 25.85 10.75 -6.11
CA GLN A 117 24.72 9.84 -6.28
C GLN A 117 25.19 8.46 -6.78
N LYS A 118 26.02 8.42 -7.82
CA LYS A 118 26.59 7.17 -8.37
C LYS A 118 27.35 6.39 -7.31
N ASN A 119 28.21 7.05 -6.54
CA ASN A 119 28.97 6.41 -5.46
C ASN A 119 28.06 5.87 -4.36
N GLN A 120 27.04 6.64 -3.96
CA GLN A 120 26.09 6.20 -2.94
C GLN A 120 25.24 5.02 -3.43
N ALA A 121 24.79 5.03 -4.69
CA ALA A 121 24.04 3.95 -5.29
C ALA A 121 24.89 2.68 -5.41
N ALA A 122 26.13 2.79 -5.88
CA ALA A 122 27.07 1.67 -5.99
C ALA A 122 27.38 1.05 -4.62
N HIS A 123 27.63 1.88 -3.60
CA HIS A 123 27.87 1.40 -2.24
C HIS A 123 26.63 0.67 -1.69
N ARG A 124 25.43 1.26 -1.83
CA ARG A 124 24.17 0.62 -1.40
C ARG A 124 23.94 -0.71 -2.11
N ALA A 125 24.13 -0.76 -3.43
CA ALA A 125 23.98 -1.98 -4.21
C ALA A 125 24.95 -3.06 -3.75
N LYS A 126 26.22 -2.71 -3.49
CA LYS A 126 27.23 -3.65 -2.97
C LYS A 126 26.84 -4.23 -1.61
N VAL A 127 26.38 -3.40 -0.68
CA VAL A 127 25.94 -3.84 0.66
C VAL A 127 24.70 -4.73 0.57
N LEU A 128 23.74 -4.34 -0.27
CA LEU A 128 22.50 -5.11 -0.46
C LEU A 128 22.79 -6.47 -1.07
N LYS A 129 23.61 -6.55 -2.12
CA LYS A 129 24.02 -7.81 -2.76
C LYS A 129 24.66 -8.77 -1.76
N LYS A 130 25.62 -8.30 -0.97
CA LYS A 130 26.24 -9.12 0.08
C LYS A 130 25.22 -9.64 1.08
N ARG A 131 24.29 -8.79 1.52
CA ARG A 131 23.26 -9.18 2.48
C ARG A 131 22.28 -10.19 1.88
N THR A 132 21.94 -10.07 0.60
CA THR A 132 21.07 -11.03 -0.08
C THR A 132 21.79 -12.36 -0.26
N GLU A 133 23.05 -12.34 -0.71
CA GLU A 133 23.89 -13.53 -0.85
C GLU A 133 24.01 -14.28 0.49
N GLU A 134 24.41 -13.60 1.57
CA GLU A 134 24.50 -14.21 2.91
C GLU A 134 23.17 -14.76 3.41
N ARG A 135 22.05 -14.13 3.04
CA ARG A 135 20.72 -14.59 3.42
C ARG A 135 20.34 -15.84 2.63
N GLU A 136 20.57 -15.83 1.33
CA GLU A 136 20.28 -16.95 0.42
C GLU A 136 21.13 -18.17 0.80
N GLU A 137 22.41 -17.98 1.09
CA GLU A 137 23.29 -19.03 1.62
C GLU A 137 22.74 -19.65 2.90
N LYS A 138 22.26 -18.83 3.85
CA LYS A 138 21.68 -19.32 5.12
C LYS A 138 20.32 -19.99 4.94
N LEU A 139 19.49 -19.51 4.01
CA LEU A 139 18.19 -20.10 3.71
C LEU A 139 18.33 -21.45 3.01
N ASN A 140 19.30 -21.56 2.10
CA ASN A 140 19.59 -22.78 1.35
C ASN A 140 20.52 -23.73 2.10
N ALA A 141 21.09 -23.29 3.23
CA ALA A 141 21.93 -24.12 4.07
C ALA A 141 21.14 -25.33 4.57
N LYS A 142 21.75 -26.52 4.42
CA LYS A 142 21.19 -27.75 4.97
C LYS A 142 21.12 -27.65 6.49
N GLN A 143 20.14 -28.33 7.08
CA GLN A 143 20.09 -28.52 8.53
C GLN A 143 21.38 -29.19 9.01
N ARG A 144 21.78 -28.87 10.24
CA ARG A 144 22.95 -29.51 10.85
C ARG A 144 22.73 -31.01 11.00
N GLU A 145 23.80 -31.79 10.88
CA GLU A 145 23.72 -33.25 10.83
C GLU A 145 23.26 -33.87 12.16
N ASP A 146 23.70 -33.31 13.28
CA ASP A 146 23.26 -33.67 14.63
C ASP A 146 21.75 -33.52 14.79
N VAL A 147 21.20 -32.38 14.37
CA VAL A 147 19.76 -32.12 14.36
C VAL A 147 19.05 -33.10 13.44
N ARG A 148 19.56 -33.30 12.21
CA ARG A 148 18.96 -34.22 11.24
C ARG A 148 18.85 -35.67 11.76
N LEU A 149 19.84 -36.14 12.52
CA LEU A 149 19.90 -37.50 13.04
C LEU A 149 19.13 -37.68 14.36
N THR A 150 18.93 -36.60 15.11
CA THR A 150 18.21 -36.63 16.41
C THR A 150 16.72 -36.31 16.28
N LEU A 151 16.31 -35.65 15.20
CA LEU A 151 14.90 -35.37 14.94
C LEU A 151 14.10 -36.67 14.70
N PRO A 152 12.88 -36.79 15.23
CA PRO A 152 12.02 -37.94 14.98
C PRO A 152 11.64 -38.02 13.49
N SER A 153 11.44 -39.24 12.99
CA SER A 153 11.04 -39.47 11.60
C SER A 153 9.57 -39.08 11.37
N VAL A 154 9.33 -38.17 10.43
CA VAL A 154 8.00 -37.86 9.89
C VAL A 154 7.88 -38.51 8.51
N LEU A 155 6.80 -39.25 8.27
CA LEU A 155 6.48 -39.86 6.98
C LEU A 155 6.45 -38.80 5.87
N SER A 156 7.03 -39.12 4.71
CA SER A 156 7.08 -38.19 3.57
C SER A 156 5.69 -37.75 3.11
N THR A 157 4.68 -38.61 3.23
CA THR A 157 3.28 -38.33 2.89
C THR A 157 2.63 -37.25 3.75
N LEU A 158 3.13 -37.03 4.97
CA LEU A 158 2.62 -36.01 5.90
C LEU A 158 3.37 -34.67 5.77
N ARG A 159 4.46 -34.62 5.01
CA ARG A 159 5.20 -33.37 4.78
C ARG A 159 4.45 -32.53 3.77
N LEU A 160 3.94 -31.39 4.21
CA LEU A 160 3.20 -30.42 3.40
C LEU A 160 4.13 -29.55 2.52
N ASP A 161 5.39 -29.95 2.36
CA ASP A 161 6.44 -29.17 1.69
C ASP A 161 6.20 -29.06 0.17
N ASP A 162 5.47 -30.02 -0.40
CA ASP A 162 5.06 -29.95 -1.79
C ASP A 162 3.82 -29.06 -1.90
N GLY A 163 4.01 -27.85 -2.45
CA GLY A 163 2.93 -26.94 -2.90
C GLY A 163 2.01 -27.54 -4.00
N SER A 164 1.96 -28.86 -4.12
CA SER A 164 1.19 -29.67 -5.07
C SER A 164 -0.32 -29.41 -4.97
N THR A 165 -0.82 -28.89 -3.84
CA THR A 165 -2.23 -28.47 -3.73
C THR A 165 -2.59 -27.36 -4.72
N MET A 166 -1.65 -26.47 -5.07
CA MET A 166 -1.86 -25.42 -6.09
C MET A 166 -1.73 -25.94 -7.52
N GLN A 167 -0.96 -27.01 -7.75
CA GLN A 167 -0.79 -27.62 -9.08
C GLN A 167 -2.03 -28.37 -9.56
N ARG A 168 -2.99 -28.64 -8.69
CA ARG A 168 -4.24 -29.36 -9.02
C ARG A 168 -5.33 -28.46 -9.63
N ILE A 169 -5.11 -27.15 -9.69
CA ILE A 169 -6.07 -26.24 -10.34
C ILE A 169 -5.77 -26.21 -11.84
N THR A 170 -6.56 -26.95 -12.61
CA THR A 170 -6.49 -26.95 -14.08
C THR A 170 -6.89 -25.57 -14.63
N GLN A 171 -6.33 -25.19 -15.78
CA GLN A 171 -6.70 -23.94 -16.47
C GLN A 171 -8.21 -23.92 -16.80
N GLU A 172 -8.78 -25.08 -17.12
CA GLU A 172 -10.22 -25.27 -17.33
C GLU A 172 -11.03 -24.87 -16.10
N ARG A 173 -10.64 -25.33 -14.90
CA ARG A 173 -11.29 -24.95 -13.65
C ARG A 173 -11.18 -23.46 -13.36
N LEU A 174 -10.08 -22.81 -13.75
CA LEU A 174 -9.96 -21.35 -13.62
C LEU A 174 -10.92 -20.63 -14.56
N ALA A 175 -11.01 -21.06 -15.82
CA ALA A 175 -11.92 -20.49 -16.81
C ALA A 175 -13.40 -20.68 -16.41
N GLU A 176 -13.77 -21.85 -15.88
CA GLU A 176 -15.10 -22.08 -15.33
C GLU A 176 -15.39 -21.13 -14.16
N LYS A 177 -14.43 -20.94 -13.25
CA LYS A 177 -14.62 -20.07 -12.09
C LYS A 177 -14.67 -18.59 -12.48
N SER A 178 -13.92 -18.16 -13.50
CA SER A 178 -14.03 -16.80 -14.03
C SER A 178 -15.39 -16.59 -14.69
N ALA A 179 -15.85 -17.52 -15.54
CA ALA A 179 -17.16 -17.44 -16.18
C ALA A 179 -18.30 -17.39 -15.15
N LEU A 180 -18.25 -18.23 -14.11
CA LEU A 180 -19.23 -18.20 -13.01
C LEU A 180 -19.22 -16.88 -12.23
N ARG A 181 -18.04 -16.28 -12.05
CA ARG A 181 -17.91 -14.98 -11.40
C ARG A 181 -18.50 -13.88 -12.26
N GLU A 182 -18.18 -13.86 -13.55
CA GLU A 182 -18.71 -12.90 -14.52
C GLU A 182 -20.24 -12.99 -14.61
N ALA A 183 -20.80 -14.20 -14.65
CA ALA A 183 -22.24 -14.41 -14.61
C ALA A 183 -22.90 -13.84 -13.34
N LYS A 184 -22.26 -14.01 -12.17
CA LYS A 184 -22.75 -13.42 -10.91
C LYS A 184 -22.65 -11.89 -10.90
N GLU A 185 -21.59 -11.33 -11.46
CA GLU A 185 -21.41 -9.88 -11.57
C GLU A 185 -22.44 -9.27 -12.54
N ALA A 186 -22.74 -9.95 -13.65
CA ALA A 186 -23.79 -9.58 -14.59
C ALA A 186 -25.18 -9.61 -13.95
N ALA A 187 -25.51 -10.67 -13.19
CA ALA A 187 -26.78 -10.76 -12.47
C ALA A 187 -26.95 -9.63 -11.44
N LYS A 188 -25.88 -9.29 -10.71
CA LYS A 188 -25.89 -8.14 -9.78
C LYS A 188 -26.07 -6.81 -10.52
N ALA A 189 -25.45 -6.65 -11.68
CA ALA A 189 -25.62 -5.44 -12.49
C ALA A 189 -27.06 -5.29 -12.99
N ALA A 190 -27.68 -6.36 -13.48
CA ALA A 190 -29.08 -6.38 -13.89
C ALA A 190 -30.01 -6.00 -12.74
N ALA A 191 -29.82 -6.58 -11.55
CA ALA A 191 -30.62 -6.24 -10.36
C ALA A 191 -30.49 -4.75 -9.95
N ARG A 192 -29.30 -4.15 -10.10
CA ARG A 192 -29.11 -2.71 -9.85
C ARG A 192 -29.88 -1.85 -10.86
N ILE A 193 -29.87 -2.23 -12.13
CA ILE A 193 -30.60 -1.51 -13.19
C ILE A 193 -32.11 -1.60 -12.96
N GLU A 194 -32.61 -2.78 -12.57
CA GLU A 194 -34.02 -2.97 -12.21
C GLU A 194 -34.42 -2.12 -11.00
N SER A 195 -33.60 -2.11 -9.95
CA SER A 195 -33.82 -1.24 -8.78
C SER A 195 -33.85 0.24 -9.16
N PHE A 196 -32.96 0.68 -10.05
CA PHE A 196 -32.94 2.06 -10.56
C PHE A 196 -34.19 2.37 -11.40
N HIS A 197 -34.64 1.43 -12.23
CA HIS A 197 -35.88 1.58 -13.00
C HIS A 197 -37.11 1.70 -12.09
N ASN A 198 -37.19 0.89 -11.04
CA ASN A 198 -38.25 1.00 -10.03
C ASN A 198 -38.23 2.36 -9.33
N LEU A 199 -37.04 2.88 -9.00
CA LEU A 199 -36.88 4.22 -8.46
C LEU A 199 -37.41 5.28 -9.44
N TYR A 200 -37.08 5.16 -10.73
CA TYR A 200 -37.51 6.08 -11.77
C TYR A 200 -39.04 6.09 -11.94
N LEU A 201 -39.68 4.91 -11.98
CA LEU A 201 -41.14 4.80 -12.06
C LEU A 201 -41.84 5.44 -10.85
N ASN A 202 -41.25 5.30 -9.65
CA ASN A 202 -41.79 5.85 -8.41
C ASN A 202 -41.39 7.31 -8.18
N ALA A 203 -40.41 7.85 -8.91
CA ALA A 203 -39.91 9.21 -8.71
C ALA A 203 -40.96 10.30 -8.99
N LYS A 204 -42.03 9.95 -9.71
CA LYS A 204 -43.20 10.83 -9.90
C LYS A 204 -43.92 11.16 -8.60
N ASP A 205 -43.86 10.27 -7.62
CA ASP A 205 -44.53 10.42 -6.32
C ASP A 205 -43.59 11.09 -5.29
N PHE A 206 -42.34 11.38 -5.66
CA PHE A 206 -41.39 12.04 -4.79
C PHE A 206 -41.62 13.55 -4.78
N ILE A 207 -41.66 14.11 -3.58
CA ILE A 207 -41.76 15.54 -3.35
C ILE A 207 -40.33 16.12 -3.44
N ILE A 208 -40.06 16.88 -4.49
CA ILE A 208 -38.74 17.48 -4.74
C ILE A 208 -38.75 18.99 -4.48
N THR A 209 -39.87 19.65 -4.81
CA THR A 209 -40.02 21.11 -4.70
C THR A 209 -40.96 21.47 -3.55
N GLU A 210 -40.78 22.65 -2.95
CA GLU A 210 -41.63 23.14 -1.85
C GLU A 210 -43.11 23.21 -2.26
N LYS A 211 -43.40 23.58 -3.52
CA LYS A 211 -44.78 23.60 -4.04
C LYS A 211 -45.44 22.22 -4.02
N GLN A 212 -44.71 21.17 -4.41
CA GLN A 212 -45.20 19.79 -4.35
C GLN A 212 -45.41 19.33 -2.91
N LEU A 213 -44.64 19.89 -1.96
CA LEU A 213 -44.81 19.60 -0.53
C LEU A 213 -46.10 20.22 -0.02
N ASP A 214 -46.36 21.50 -0.32
CA ASP A 214 -47.58 22.19 0.09
C ASP A 214 -48.82 21.50 -0.51
N GLU A 215 -48.78 21.12 -1.79
CA GLU A 215 -49.86 20.36 -2.44
C GLU A 215 -50.10 18.99 -1.79
N ALA A 216 -49.02 18.27 -1.43
CA ALA A 216 -49.14 17.00 -0.72
C ALA A 216 -49.69 17.18 0.71
N ILE A 217 -49.28 18.24 1.42
CA ILE A 217 -49.80 18.59 2.74
C ILE A 217 -51.28 18.94 2.65
N GLU A 218 -51.70 19.75 1.68
CA GLU A 218 -53.11 20.05 1.45
C GLU A 218 -53.91 18.81 1.04
N LYS A 219 -53.30 17.85 0.33
CA LYS A 219 -53.99 16.60 -0.03
C LYS A 219 -54.18 15.68 1.17
N GLU A 220 -53.18 15.53 2.04
CA GLU A 220 -53.23 14.62 3.20
C GLU A 220 -53.88 15.27 4.44
N PHE A 221 -53.60 16.55 4.68
CA PHE A 221 -54.04 17.34 5.84
C PHE A 221 -55.02 18.46 5.48
N GLY A 222 -55.45 18.55 4.21
CA GLY A 222 -56.47 19.51 3.82
C GLY A 222 -57.75 19.32 4.63
N PRO A 223 -58.58 20.36 4.72
CA PRO A 223 -59.81 20.32 5.47
C PRO A 223 -60.82 19.42 4.73
N MET A 224 -60.70 18.11 4.92
CA MET A 224 -61.65 17.08 4.51
C MET A 224 -61.89 16.12 5.68
N ASP A 225 -63.05 16.28 6.30
CA ASP A 225 -63.84 15.24 7.00
C ASP A 225 -63.33 14.61 8.31
N HIS A 226 -62.16 14.92 8.84
CA HIS A 226 -61.75 14.45 10.18
C HIS A 226 -61.96 15.49 11.29
N LEU A 227 -62.20 16.75 10.91
CA LEU A 227 -62.42 17.87 11.83
C LEU A 227 -63.84 18.47 11.75
N TYR A 228 -64.71 17.95 10.89
CA TYR A 228 -66.12 18.28 11.00
C TYR A 228 -66.68 17.51 12.19
N LYS A 229 -67.15 18.29 13.17
CA LYS A 229 -67.97 17.89 14.31
C LYS A 229 -69.05 16.88 13.91
N SER A 230 -68.74 15.60 13.85
CA SER A 230 -69.76 14.60 14.16
C SER A 230 -69.97 14.66 15.67
N LEU A 231 -71.22 14.60 16.12
CA LEU A 231 -71.52 14.31 17.52
C LEU A 231 -70.65 13.12 17.98
N PRO A 232 -70.26 13.03 19.27
CA PRO A 232 -69.63 11.82 19.76
C PRO A 232 -70.46 10.62 19.30
N PRO A 233 -69.84 9.60 18.68
CA PRO A 233 -70.57 8.49 18.10
C PRO A 233 -71.50 7.91 19.15
N THR A 234 -72.77 7.73 18.78
CA THR A 234 -73.72 7.05 19.67
C THR A 234 -73.20 5.63 19.91
N VAL A 235 -73.52 5.02 21.05
CA VAL A 235 -73.07 3.65 21.38
C VAL A 235 -73.37 2.65 20.25
N GLU A 236 -74.45 2.88 19.50
CA GLU A 236 -74.86 2.12 18.33
C GLU A 236 -73.88 2.26 17.15
N ASP A 237 -73.39 3.47 16.86
CA ASP A 237 -72.39 3.74 15.82
C ASP A 237 -71.04 3.11 16.16
N MET A 238 -70.64 3.13 17.44
CA MET A 238 -69.41 2.46 17.90
C MET A 238 -69.48 0.94 17.72
N LEU A 239 -70.65 0.33 17.96
CA LEU A 239 -70.85 -1.11 17.73
C LEU A 239 -70.81 -1.47 16.25
N LEU A 240 -71.35 -0.61 15.37
CA LEU A 240 -71.27 -0.79 13.92
C LEU A 240 -69.83 -0.63 13.40
N GLN A 241 -69.07 0.36 13.88
CA GLN A 241 -67.66 0.53 13.53
C GLN A 241 -66.81 -0.67 13.95
N VAL A 242 -67.00 -1.19 15.17
CA VAL A 242 -66.28 -2.40 15.61
C VAL A 242 -66.61 -3.58 14.69
N SER A 243 -67.86 -3.75 14.26
CA SER A 243 -68.21 -4.82 13.32
C SER A 243 -67.58 -4.66 11.92
N ASN A 244 -67.47 -3.43 11.40
CA ASN A 244 -66.90 -3.15 10.08
C ASN A 244 -65.36 -3.18 10.07
N ILE A 245 -64.71 -2.73 11.14
CA ILE A 245 -63.25 -2.78 11.28
C ILE A 245 -62.78 -4.24 11.31
N HIS A 246 -63.53 -5.14 11.97
CA HIS A 246 -63.23 -6.59 11.90
C HIS A 246 -63.48 -7.16 10.50
N GLY A 247 -64.39 -6.56 9.71
CA GLY A 247 -64.73 -6.98 8.35
C GLY A 247 -63.72 -6.57 7.27
N GLU A 248 -63.06 -5.41 7.39
CA GLU A 248 -62.05 -4.98 6.41
C GLU A 248 -60.66 -5.56 6.70
N PHE A 249 -60.31 -5.75 7.98
CA PHE A 249 -59.08 -6.47 8.37
C PHE A 249 -59.08 -7.93 7.91
N ALA A 250 -60.25 -8.58 7.88
CA ALA A 250 -60.39 -9.96 7.41
C ALA A 250 -60.36 -10.11 5.87
N LYS A 251 -60.58 -9.03 5.10
CA LYS A 251 -60.65 -9.07 3.62
C LYS A 251 -59.29 -8.89 2.93
N ASN A 252 -58.28 -8.42 3.64
CA ASN A 252 -56.94 -8.24 3.08
C ASN A 252 -56.12 -9.55 3.24
N PRO A 253 -55.94 -10.36 2.18
CA PRO A 253 -55.30 -11.68 2.30
C PRO A 253 -53.87 -11.58 2.85
N LYS A 254 -53.17 -10.50 2.51
CA LYS A 254 -51.81 -10.20 2.97
C LYS A 254 -51.73 -9.94 4.48
N MET A 255 -52.77 -9.33 5.07
CA MET A 255 -52.83 -9.10 6.51
C MET A 255 -53.20 -10.37 7.27
N MET A 256 -53.99 -11.26 6.67
CA MET A 256 -54.32 -12.57 7.24
C MET A 256 -53.09 -13.49 7.29
N GLU A 257 -52.24 -13.47 6.27
CA GLU A 257 -50.95 -14.17 6.26
C GLU A 257 -49.99 -13.65 7.34
N ILE A 258 -49.90 -12.32 7.49
CA ILE A 258 -49.07 -11.68 8.53
C ILE A 258 -49.60 -12.00 9.94
N ALA A 259 -50.92 -11.95 10.14
CA ALA A 259 -51.55 -12.33 11.41
C ALA A 259 -51.34 -13.82 11.73
N GLY A 260 -51.41 -14.71 10.75
CA GLY A 260 -51.09 -16.14 10.91
C GLY A 260 -49.62 -16.39 11.26
N ALA A 261 -48.70 -15.64 10.63
CA ALA A 261 -47.27 -15.72 10.94
C ALA A 261 -46.93 -15.20 12.34
N LEU A 262 -47.60 -14.13 12.80
CA LEU A 262 -47.38 -13.52 14.12
C LEU A 262 -48.02 -14.31 15.27
N THR A 263 -49.19 -14.91 15.05
CA THR A 263 -49.90 -15.71 16.07
C THR A 263 -49.44 -17.16 16.14
N GLY A 264 -48.52 -17.58 15.25
CA GLY A 264 -47.98 -18.94 15.21
C GLY A 264 -49.00 -20.02 14.84
N ALA A 265 -50.24 -19.63 14.50
CA ALA A 265 -51.27 -20.55 14.04
C ALA A 265 -51.00 -20.92 12.58
N LYS A 266 -50.51 -22.14 12.35
CA LYS A 266 -50.49 -22.74 11.02
C LYS A 266 -51.93 -22.85 10.51
N LEU A 267 -52.30 -22.01 9.54
CA LEU A 267 -53.49 -22.24 8.72
C LEU A 267 -53.30 -23.54 7.93
N ALA A 268 -54.20 -24.49 8.15
CA ALA A 268 -54.28 -25.72 7.38
C ALA A 268 -54.52 -25.35 5.91
N GLN A 269 -53.61 -25.76 5.03
CA GLN A 269 -53.89 -25.69 3.60
C GLN A 269 -55.10 -26.58 3.31
N GLU A 270 -56.11 -26.00 2.67
CA GLU A 270 -57.28 -26.72 2.20
C GLU A 270 -56.84 -27.91 1.35
N LYS A 271 -57.19 -29.11 1.81
CA LYS A 271 -57.12 -30.34 1.01
C LYS A 271 -57.96 -30.14 -0.25
N LYS A 272 -57.32 -29.87 -1.39
CA LYS A 272 -57.95 -30.16 -2.68
C LYS A 272 -58.11 -31.67 -2.79
N GLY A 273 -59.37 -32.08 -2.92
CA GLY A 273 -59.84 -33.45 -2.83
C GLY A 273 -59.15 -34.42 -3.77
N SER A 274 -58.98 -35.63 -3.23
CA SER A 274 -58.76 -36.89 -3.92
C SER A 274 -59.73 -37.07 -5.08
N ARG A 275 -59.18 -37.33 -6.27
CA ARG A 275 -59.81 -38.23 -7.24
C ARG A 275 -58.88 -39.43 -7.39
N ASP A 276 -59.41 -40.58 -6.96
CA ASP A 276 -58.84 -41.89 -7.17
C ASP A 276 -58.79 -42.21 -8.67
N ILE A 277 -57.62 -42.61 -9.17
CA ILE A 277 -57.51 -43.53 -10.30
C ILE A 277 -56.35 -44.49 -9.96
N SER A 278 -56.72 -45.73 -9.71
CA SER A 278 -55.85 -46.90 -9.62
C SER A 278 -55.51 -47.39 -11.03
N ALA A 279 -54.22 -47.66 -11.29
CA ALA A 279 -53.67 -48.73 -12.15
C ALA A 279 -52.17 -48.42 -12.41
N PHE A 280 -51.23 -49.20 -11.87
CA PHE A 280 -50.65 -50.43 -12.45
C PHE A 280 -49.55 -50.15 -13.51
N GLY A 281 -48.34 -50.66 -13.26
CA GLY A 281 -47.16 -50.64 -14.15
C GLY A 281 -46.03 -49.77 -13.59
N ALA A 282 -45.11 -50.31 -12.80
CA ALA A 282 -43.95 -51.14 -13.19
C ALA A 282 -42.89 -50.37 -13.99
N ASP A 283 -41.66 -50.47 -13.47
CA ASP A 283 -40.37 -50.36 -14.15
C ASP A 283 -39.61 -49.02 -14.12
N ASN A 284 -38.44 -49.12 -13.47
CA ASN A 284 -37.13 -48.58 -13.85
C ASN A 284 -36.48 -47.47 -12.99
N ASP A 285 -35.33 -47.89 -12.46
CA ASP A 285 -34.08 -47.14 -12.18
C ASP A 285 -33.88 -46.51 -10.80
N ASP A 286 -33.56 -47.40 -9.84
CA ASP A 286 -32.56 -47.14 -8.80
C ASP A 286 -31.15 -47.39 -9.38
N ASP A 287 -30.26 -46.39 -9.24
CA ASP A 287 -28.79 -46.44 -9.07
C ASP A 287 -28.20 -45.14 -9.65
N SER A 288 -27.45 -44.29 -8.95
CA SER A 288 -26.63 -44.49 -7.77
C SER A 288 -26.34 -43.13 -7.10
N LEU A 289 -26.69 -43.00 -5.82
CA LEU A 289 -26.11 -42.04 -4.90
C LEU A 289 -24.80 -42.62 -4.37
N VAL A 290 -23.66 -42.10 -4.83
CA VAL A 290 -22.38 -42.27 -4.13
C VAL A 290 -21.65 -40.94 -4.17
N ASN A 291 -21.74 -40.19 -3.07
CA ASN A 291 -20.56 -39.75 -2.30
C ASN A 291 -20.96 -38.74 -1.22
N ARG A 292 -21.05 -39.27 0.00
CA ARG A 292 -21.08 -38.54 1.25
C ARG A 292 -20.01 -39.17 2.13
N THR A 293 -18.82 -38.57 2.20
CA THR A 293 -17.91 -38.54 3.37
C THR A 293 -16.55 -37.92 3.04
N PHE A 294 -16.09 -37.09 3.99
CA PHE A 294 -14.79 -36.42 4.19
C PHE A 294 -14.47 -35.20 3.33
#